data_AF-A0AA94KQP7-F1
#
_entry.id   AF-A0AA94KQP7-F1
#
_cell.length_a   1.000
_cell.length_b   1.000
_cell.length_c   1.000
_cell.angle_alpha   90.00
_cell.angle_beta   90.00
_cell.angle_gamma   90.00
#
_symmetry.space_group_name_H-M   'P 1'
#
loop_
_entity.id
_entity.type
_entity.pdbx_description
1 polymer ?
#
loop_
_entity_poly.entity_id
_entity_poly.type
_entity_poly.pdbx_seq_one_letter_code
_entity_poly.pdbx_strand_id
1 'polypeptide(L)'
;MGEVLPKIIAELYEMNLTLLDMAAKEEWDLLVEIAAGYMLKKQDIMEVSADELSAAERENLKMVLKQMVENEGEITRKLQARLHVLKQNLSSIHRGNTLSKLYSRQQTSSIH
;
A
#
# COMPACT_ATOMS: atom_id res chain seq x y z
N MET A 1 3.67 -15.44 28.39
CA MET A 1 3.56 -14.44 27.31
C MET A 1 2.69 -14.91 26.13
N GLY A 2 2.17 -16.14 26.16
CA GLY A 2 1.30 -16.70 25.10
C GLY A 2 0.01 -15.96 24.73
N GLU A 3 -0.57 -15.08 25.57
CA GLU A 3 -1.78 -14.30 25.21
C GLU A 3 -1.47 -13.01 24.44
N VAL A 4 -0.25 -12.47 24.58
CA VAL A 4 0.13 -11.16 24.00
C VAL A 4 0.41 -11.29 22.50
N LEU A 5 1.07 -12.37 22.11
CA LEU A 5 1.45 -12.62 20.71
C LEU A 5 0.23 -12.83 19.79
N PRO A 6 -0.81 -13.61 20.16
CA PRO A 6 -2.06 -13.69 19.42
C PRO A 6 -2.76 -12.34 19.25
N LYS A 7 -2.73 -11.48 20.28
CA LYS A 7 -3.39 -10.17 20.23
C LYS A 7 -2.70 -9.21 19.26
N ILE A 8 -1.37 -9.09 19.33
CA ILE A 8 -0.60 -8.21 18.43
C ILE A 8 -0.78 -8.67 16.97
N ILE A 9 -0.80 -9.98 16.74
CA ILE A 9 -0.96 -10.55 15.39
C ILE A 9 -2.38 -10.38 14.86
N ALA A 10 -3.40 -10.52 15.71
CA ALA A 10 -4.79 -10.22 15.34
C ALA A 10 -4.96 -8.75 14.95
N GLU A 11 -4.42 -7.83 15.74
CA GLU A 11 -4.46 -6.39 15.43
C GLU A 11 -3.70 -6.08 14.12
N LEU A 12 -2.56 -6.72 13.87
CA LEU A 12 -1.84 -6.53 12.62
C LEU A 12 -2.58 -7.11 11.43
N TYR A 13 -3.26 -8.25 11.61
CA TYR A 13 -4.10 -8.85 10.57
C TYR A 13 -5.30 -7.96 10.22
N GLU A 14 -5.95 -7.34 11.21
CA GLU A 14 -7.03 -6.37 10.97
C GLU A 14 -6.54 -5.14 10.18
N MET A 15 -5.36 -4.61 10.53
CA MET A 15 -4.74 -3.53 9.77
C MET A 15 -4.43 -3.95 8.33
N ASN A 16 -3.95 -5.18 8.13
CA ASN A 16 -3.68 -5.74 6.81
C ASN A 16 -4.94 -5.83 5.94
N LEU A 17 -6.05 -6.31 6.50
CA LEU A 17 -7.35 -6.34 5.81
C LEU A 17 -7.86 -4.93 5.50
N THR A 18 -7.69 -3.99 6.43
CA THR A 18 -8.06 -2.59 6.23
C THR A 18 -7.29 -1.96 5.07
N LEU A 19 -5.97 -2.17 5.01
CA LEU A 19 -5.15 -1.69 3.90
C LEU A 19 -5.54 -2.33 2.56
N LEU A 20 -5.90 -3.62 2.56
CA LEU A 20 -6.38 -4.31 1.36
C LEU A 20 -7.70 -3.72 0.86
N ASP A 21 -8.65 -3.47 1.77
CA ASP A 21 -9.94 -2.85 1.44
C ASP A 21 -9.77 -1.42 0.93
N MET A 22 -8.93 -0.61 1.57
CA MET A 22 -8.58 0.74 1.09
C MET A 22 -7.94 0.71 -0.30
N ALA A 23 -7.04 -0.25 -0.54
CA ALA A 23 -6.43 -0.44 -1.86
C ALA A 23 -7.48 -0.86 -2.90
N ALA A 24 -8.48 -1.65 -2.51
CA ALA A 24 -9.58 -2.07 -3.38
C ALA A 24 -10.53 -0.91 -3.71
N LYS A 25 -10.78 -0.02 -2.75
CA LYS A 25 -11.61 1.19 -2.89
C LYS A 25 -10.87 2.38 -3.51
N GLU A 26 -9.58 2.22 -3.80
CA GLU A 26 -8.70 3.29 -4.30
C GLU A 26 -8.60 4.50 -3.35
N GLU A 27 -8.76 4.28 -2.04
CA GLU A 27 -8.64 5.29 -0.98
C GLU A 27 -7.16 5.56 -0.65
N TRP A 28 -6.40 6.04 -1.64
CA TRP A 28 -4.94 6.12 -1.59
C TRP A 28 -4.41 7.03 -0.48
N ASP A 29 -5.09 8.15 -0.20
CA ASP A 29 -4.64 9.11 0.81
C ASP A 29 -4.71 8.51 2.21
N LEU A 30 -5.84 7.88 2.54
CA LEU A 30 -6.04 7.15 3.81
C LEU A 30 -5.13 5.93 3.92
N LEU A 31 -4.89 5.23 2.81
CA LEU A 31 -3.98 4.09 2.77
C LEU A 31 -2.56 4.50 3.20
N VAL A 32 -2.06 5.65 2.71
CA VAL A 32 -0.72 6.15 3.07
C VAL A 32 -0.63 6.53 4.53
N GLU A 33 -1.68 7.12 5.11
CA GLU A 33 -1.73 7.47 6.54
C GLU A 33 -1.60 6.24 7.45
N ILE A 34 -2.26 5.14 7.09
CA ILE A 34 -2.28 3.92 7.91
C ILE A 34 -1.05 3.03 7.65
N ALA A 35 -0.50 3.05 6.43
CA ALA A 35 0.62 2.19 6.04
C ALA A 35 1.86 2.35 6.94
N ALA A 36 2.17 3.58 7.37
CA ALA A 36 3.30 3.83 8.26
C ALA A 36 3.12 3.12 9.62
N GLY A 37 1.92 3.22 10.21
CA GLY A 37 1.60 2.53 11.46
C GLY A 37 1.63 1.01 11.33
N TYR A 38 1.17 0.48 10.20
CA TYR A 38 1.25 -0.95 9.89
C TYR A 38 2.69 -1.46 9.84
N MET A 39 3.60 -0.72 9.19
CA MET A 39 5.01 -1.11 9.10
C MET A 39 5.70 -1.11 10.46
N LEU A 40 5.44 -0.11 11.31
CA LEU A 40 5.98 -0.06 12.67
C LEU A 40 5.52 -1.27 13.48
N LYS A 41 4.21 -1.55 13.46
CA LYS A 41 3.63 -2.66 14.22
C LYS A 41 4.09 -4.04 13.72
N LYS A 42 4.40 -4.16 12.43
CA LYS A 42 5.02 -5.37 11.85
C LYS A 42 6.43 -5.60 12.36
N GLN A 43 7.19 -4.53 12.61
CA GLN A 43 8.53 -4.63 13.19
C GLN A 43 8.47 -5.13 14.64
N ASP A 44 7.52 -4.64 15.43
CA ASP A 44 7.32 -5.07 16.82
C ASP A 44 7.13 -6.60 16.93
N ILE A 45 6.44 -7.23 15.96
CA ILE A 45 6.21 -8.68 15.95
C ILE A 45 7.49 -9.48 15.71
N MET A 46 8.47 -8.93 14.98
CA MET A 46 9.75 -9.61 14.76
C MET A 46 10.58 -9.70 16.04
N GLU A 47 10.31 -8.84 17.02
CA GLU A 47 11.00 -8.81 18.30
C GLU A 47 10.39 -9.77 19.34
N VAL A 48 9.20 -10.32 19.08
CA VAL A 48 8.52 -11.25 19.99
C VAL A 48 8.94 -12.68 19.70
N SER A 49 9.45 -13.39 20.72
CA SER A 49 9.82 -14.80 20.61
C SER A 49 8.58 -15.72 20.61
N ALA A 50 8.55 -16.67 19.67
CA ALA A 50 7.48 -17.65 19.50
C ALA A 50 7.72 -18.96 20.29
N ASP A 51 8.62 -18.92 21.27
CA ASP A 51 9.12 -20.12 21.95
C ASP A 51 8.10 -20.76 22.91
N GLU A 52 7.07 -20.03 23.30
CA GLU A 52 6.00 -20.51 24.20
C GLU A 52 4.76 -21.06 23.45
N LEU A 53 4.73 -21.03 22.11
CA LEU A 53 3.55 -21.46 21.35
C LEU A 53 3.42 -22.98 21.24
N SER A 54 2.23 -23.50 21.49
CA SER A 54 1.89 -24.89 21.18
C SER A 54 1.93 -25.16 19.67
N ALA A 55 1.98 -26.43 19.28
CA ALA A 55 1.99 -26.83 17.87
C ALA A 55 0.76 -26.35 17.09
N ALA A 56 -0.42 -26.36 17.73
CA ALA A 56 -1.66 -25.89 17.11
C ALA A 56 -1.67 -24.37 16.92
N GLU A 57 -1.21 -23.61 17.90
CA GLU A 57 -1.11 -22.15 17.81
C GLU A 57 -0.07 -21.73 16.76
N ARG A 58 1.04 -22.46 16.66
CA ARG A 58 2.07 -22.24 15.65
C ARG A 58 1.55 -22.45 14.23
N GLU A 59 0.74 -23.49 14.01
CA GLU A 59 0.16 -23.75 12.68
C GLU A 59 -0.90 -22.71 12.32
N ASN A 60 -1.76 -22.33 13.26
CA ASN A 60 -2.72 -21.24 13.05
C ASN A 60 -2.02 -19.92 12.73
N LEU A 61 -0.97 -19.60 13.47
CA LEU A 61 -0.15 -18.43 13.23
C LEU A 61 0.47 -18.43 11.83
N LYS A 62 1.02 -19.57 11.41
CA LYS A 62 1.59 -19.72 10.07
C LYS A 62 0.55 -19.48 8.98
N MET A 63 -0.67 -19.95 9.17
CA MET A 63 -1.77 -19.71 8.24
C MET A 63 -2.13 -18.22 8.15
N VAL A 64 -2.26 -17.53 9.28
CA VAL A 64 -2.54 -16.08 9.33
C VAL A 64 -1.43 -15.29 8.65
N LEU A 65 -0.17 -15.57 8.97
CA LEU A 65 0.97 -14.88 8.35
C LEU A 65 1.03 -15.12 6.84
N LYS A 66 0.71 -16.33 6.37
CA LYS A 66 0.64 -16.62 4.94
C LYS A 66 -0.43 -15.75 4.26
N GLN A 67 -1.61 -15.65 4.84
CA GLN A 67 -2.68 -14.80 4.31
C GLN A 67 -2.26 -13.33 4.26
N MET A 68 -1.57 -12.84 5.29
CA MET A 68 -1.06 -11.46 5.30
C MET A 68 -0.09 -11.17 4.16
N VAL A 69 0.83 -12.11 3.89
CA VAL A 69 1.79 -11.98 2.77
C VAL A 69 1.07 -11.98 1.42
N GLU A 70 0.04 -12.80 1.26
CA GLU A 70 -0.79 -12.82 0.04
C GLU A 70 -1.52 -11.49 -0.16
N ASN A 71 -2.11 -10.95 0.91
CA ASN A 71 -2.79 -9.65 0.91
C ASN A 71 -1.81 -8.49 0.60
N GLU A 72 -0.61 -8.50 1.19
CA GLU A 72 0.46 -7.53 0.88
C GLU A 72 0.89 -7.59 -0.59
N GLY A 73 0.92 -8.79 -1.16
CA GLY A 73 1.17 -8.99 -2.58
C GLY A 73 0.10 -8.33 -3.46
N GLU A 74 -1.17 -8.41 -3.05
CA GLU A 74 -2.26 -7.73 -3.76
C GLU A 74 -2.21 -6.20 -3.62
N ILE A 75 -2.00 -5.71 -2.40
CA ILE A 75 -1.83 -4.28 -2.13
C ILE A 75 -0.69 -3.71 -3.00
N THR A 76 0.45 -4.41 -3.06
CA THR A 76 1.59 -4.01 -3.88
C THR A 76 1.25 -3.94 -5.36
N ARG A 77 0.53 -4.94 -5.90
CA ARG A 77 0.08 -4.93 -7.30
C ARG A 77 -0.83 -3.73 -7.59
N LYS A 78 -1.76 -3.41 -6.70
CA LYS A 78 -2.66 -2.25 -6.82
C LYS A 78 -1.90 -0.93 -6.78
N LEU A 79 -0.94 -0.79 -5.85
CA LEU A 79 -0.07 0.40 -5.77
C LEU A 79 0.78 0.59 -7.03
N GLN A 80 1.33 -0.48 -7.58
CA GLN A 80 2.09 -0.43 -8.84
C GLN A 80 1.22 0.01 -10.02
N ALA A 81 -0.01 -0.51 -10.11
CA ALA A 81 -0.98 -0.10 -11.12
C ALA A 81 -1.33 1.39 -10.97
N ARG A 82 -1.57 1.87 -9.74
CA ARG A 82 -1.82 3.29 -9.47
C ARG A 82 -0.64 4.17 -9.88
N LEU A 83 0.59 3.77 -9.55
CA LEU A 83 1.81 4.48 -9.97
C LEU A 83 1.92 4.57 -11.49
N HIS A 84 1.56 3.50 -12.22
CA HIS A 84 1.55 3.51 -13.68
C HIS A 84 0.57 4.56 -14.22
N VAL A 85 -0.66 4.60 -13.70
CA VAL A 85 -1.68 5.59 -14.08
C VAL A 85 -1.20 7.01 -13.80
N LEU A 86 -0.61 7.26 -12.63
CA LEU A 86 -0.07 8.59 -12.28
C LEU A 86 1.04 9.02 -13.24
N LYS A 87 1.95 8.12 -13.62
CA LYS A 87 3.01 8.40 -14.62
C LYS A 87 2.43 8.72 -16.00
N GLN A 88 1.41 7.98 -16.42
CA GLN A 88 0.71 8.24 -17.69
C GLN A 88 0.04 9.62 -17.66
N ASN A 89 -0.67 9.95 -16.59
CA ASN A 89 -1.33 11.25 -16.42
C ASN A 89 -0.32 12.40 -16.46
N LEU A 90 0.80 12.28 -15.74
CA LEU A 90 1.86 13.29 -15.74
C LEU A 90 2.47 13.48 -17.14
N SER A 91 2.70 12.38 -17.86
CA SER A 91 3.22 12.42 -19.24
C SER A 91 2.25 13.12 -20.19
N SER A 92 0.95 12.86 -20.05
CA SER A 92 -0.10 13.52 -20.83
C SER A 92 -0.20 15.01 -20.52
N ILE A 93 -0.12 15.41 -19.25
CA ILE A 93 -0.07 16.82 -18.84
C ILE A 93 1.16 17.52 -19.42
N HIS A 94 2.32 16.89 -19.36
CA HIS A 94 3.55 17.47 -19.91
C HIS A 94 3.47 17.69 -21.44
N ARG A 95 2.87 16.73 -22.16
CA ARG A 95 2.60 16.86 -23.59
C ARG A 95 1.57 17.96 -23.87
N GLY A 96 0.48 18.03 -23.11
CA GLY A 96 -0.53 19.08 -23.22
C GLY A 96 0.04 20.48 -22.97
N ASN A 97 0.88 20.65 -21.95
CA ASN A 97 1.57 21.90 -21.67
C ASN A 97 2.55 22.29 -22.78
N THR A 98 3.27 21.32 -23.36
CA THR A 98 4.15 21.56 -24.51
C THR A 98 3.34 22.02 -25.72
N LEU A 99 2.23 21.35 -26.01
CA LEU A 99 1.34 21.70 -27.11
C LEU A 99 0.72 23.10 -26.92
N SER A 100 0.23 23.40 -25.71
CA SER A 100 -0.30 24.71 -25.36
C SER A 100 0.75 25.83 -25.53
N LYS A 101 2.01 25.58 -25.14
CA LYS A 101 3.11 26.53 -25.34
C LYS A 101 3.42 26.78 -26.81
N LEU A 102 3.36 25.73 -27.65
CA LEU A 102 3.56 25.84 -29.09
C LEU A 102 2.42 26.63 -29.75
N TYR A 103 1.16 26.37 -29.38
CA TYR A 103 0.02 27.15 -29.86
C TYR A 103 0.11 28.63 -29.46
N SER A 104 0.47 28.93 -28.21
CA SER A 104 0.65 30.33 -27.78
C SER A 104 1.78 31.04 -28.56
N ARG A 105 2.86 30.32 -28.91
CA ARG A 105 3.96 30.87 -29.72
C ARG A 105 3.54 31.12 -31.18
N GLN A 106 2.74 30.23 -31.76
CA GLN A 106 2.19 30.44 -33.11
C GLN A 106 1.20 31.61 -33.15
N GLN A 107 0.32 31.76 -32.16
CA GLN A 107 -0.59 32.91 -32.07
C GLN A 107 0.17 34.25 -31.95
N THR A 108 1.25 34.30 -31.16
CA THR A 108 2.07 35.54 -31.08
C THR A 108 2.86 35.81 -32.37
N SER A 109 3.21 34.76 -33.14
CA SER A 109 3.95 34.91 -34.39
C SER A 109 3.06 35.33 -35.57
N SER A 110 1.73 35.12 -35.49
CA SER A 110 0.77 35.53 -36.52
C SER A 110 0.22 36.96 -36.35
N ILE A 111 0.60 37.67 -35.28
CA ILE A 111 0.14 39.04 -34.96
C ILE A 111 1.20 40.10 -35.35
N HIS A 112 2.29 39.71 -36.01
CA HIS A 112 3.31 40.63 -36.54
C HIS A 112 3.37 40.61 -38.06
#